data_AF-A0A2E6XNJ5-F1
#
_entry.id   AF-A0A2E6XNJ5-F1
#
_cell.length_a   1.000
_cell.length_b   1.000
_cell.length_c   1.000
_cell.angle_alpha   90.00
_cell.angle_beta   90.00
_cell.angle_gamma   90.00
#
_symmetry.space_group_name_H-M   'P 1'
#
loop_
_entity.id
_entity.type
_entity.pdbx_description
1 polymer ?
#
loop_
_entity_poly.entity_id
_entity_poly.type
_entity_poly.pdbx_seq_one_letter_code
_entity_poly.pdbx_strand_id
1 'polypeptide(L)'
;MGLLEKILISPSLIWVLPAMGFYLTNIFVGLFNALKKKTAQNLRIHKWLYYSIGLSLVCFLTMNQIHNENTLIDYMIFLYIVSLVPYSKRWSYLIHALIAIVGFTLLPLLIVIQI
;
A
#
# COMPACT_ATOMS: atom_id res chain seq x y z
N MET A 1 -6.59 -24.30 13.64
CA MET A 1 -5.62 -23.21 13.39
C MET A 1 -6.29 -21.88 13.67
N GLY A 2 -5.68 -21.04 14.48
CA GLY A 2 -6.18 -19.69 14.75
C GLY A 2 -6.04 -18.77 13.53
N LEU A 3 -6.81 -17.68 13.49
CA LEU A 3 -6.72 -16.67 12.42
C LEU A 3 -5.29 -16.15 12.22
N LEU A 4 -4.58 -15.88 13.32
CA LEU A 4 -3.20 -15.39 13.30
C LEU A 4 -2.24 -16.41 12.67
N GLU A 5 -2.40 -17.70 12.95
CA GLU A 5 -1.54 -18.74 12.37
C GLU A 5 -1.74 -18.82 10.85
N LYS A 6 -2.99 -18.73 10.38
CA LYS A 6 -3.28 -18.70 8.94
C LYS A 6 -2.68 -17.46 8.25
N ILE A 7 -2.73 -16.28 8.90
CA ILE A 7 -2.07 -15.06 8.40
C ILE A 7 -0.56 -15.27 8.29
N LEU A 8 0.08 -15.80 9.34
CA LEU A 8 1.53 -15.94 9.44
C LEU A 8 2.12 -16.94 8.42
N ILE A 9 1.35 -17.94 8.02
CA ILE A 9 1.78 -18.98 7.06
C ILE A 9 1.47 -18.58 5.62
N SER A 10 0.71 -17.50 5.39
CA SER A 10 0.36 -17.05 4.05
C SER A 10 1.62 -16.71 3.22
N PRO A 11 1.82 -17.34 2.05
CA PRO A 11 3.00 -17.10 1.21
C PRO A 11 3.15 -15.64 0.75
N SER A 12 2.03 -14.92 0.64
CA SER A 12 1.97 -13.55 0.14
C SER A 12 2.23 -12.50 1.22
N LEU A 13 2.28 -12.90 2.51
CA LEU A 13 2.56 -12.02 3.66
C LEU A 13 3.88 -11.26 3.51
N ILE A 14 4.90 -11.92 2.93
CA ILE A 14 6.23 -11.33 2.70
C ILE A 14 6.19 -10.08 1.81
N TRP A 15 5.13 -9.91 1.01
CA TRP A 15 4.95 -8.73 0.17
C TRP A 15 4.02 -7.69 0.79
N VAL A 16 3.02 -8.11 1.54
CA VAL A 16 2.05 -7.20 2.18
C VAL A 16 2.67 -6.47 3.38
N LEU A 17 3.48 -7.15 4.21
CA LEU A 17 4.15 -6.52 5.35
C LEU A 17 5.07 -5.36 4.93
N PRO A 18 6.01 -5.55 3.97
CA PRO A 18 6.78 -4.43 3.43
C PRO A 18 5.91 -3.37 2.77
N ALA A 19 4.85 -3.74 2.04
CA ALA A 19 3.94 -2.76 1.45
C ALA A 19 3.35 -1.85 2.52
N MET A 20 2.87 -2.41 3.64
CA MET A 20 2.36 -1.64 4.79
C MET A 20 3.43 -0.72 5.38
N GLY A 21 4.64 -1.23 5.59
CA GLY A 21 5.77 -0.45 6.11
C GLY A 21 6.09 0.74 5.20
N PHE A 22 6.32 0.49 3.91
CA PHE A 22 6.60 1.55 2.93
C PHE A 22 5.46 2.54 2.83
N TYR A 23 4.20 2.08 2.84
CA TYR A 23 3.02 2.92 2.76
C TYR A 23 2.90 3.84 3.97
N LEU A 24 3.08 3.30 5.18
CA LEU A 24 3.04 4.08 6.42
C LEU A 24 4.13 5.15 6.42
N THR A 25 5.38 4.79 6.11
CA THR A 25 6.47 5.77 5.96
C THR A 25 6.13 6.82 4.90
N ASN A 26 5.51 6.40 3.80
CA ASN A 26 5.16 7.30 2.70
C ASN A 26 4.12 8.36 3.11
N ILE A 27 3.12 7.97 3.93
CA ILE A 27 2.15 8.89 4.53
C ILE A 27 2.88 9.93 5.38
N PHE A 28 3.77 9.51 6.28
CA PHE A 28 4.51 10.43 7.16
C PHE A 28 5.42 11.38 6.39
N VAL A 29 6.14 10.90 5.37
CA VAL A 29 6.94 11.76 4.50
C VAL A 29 6.06 12.74 3.74
N GLY A 30 4.89 12.30 3.27
CA GLY A 30 3.89 13.16 2.63
C GLY A 30 3.38 14.27 3.55
N LEU A 31 3.04 13.93 4.80
CA LEU A 31 2.61 14.87 5.83
C LEU A 31 3.72 15.85 6.21
N PHE A 32 4.95 15.37 6.38
CA PHE A 32 6.11 16.22 6.64
C PHE A 32 6.31 17.24 5.51
N ASN A 33 6.18 16.82 4.25
CA ASN A 33 6.26 17.71 3.09
C ASN A 33 5.09 18.70 2.99
N ALA A 34 3.94 18.43 3.63
CA ALA A 34 2.82 19.35 3.68
C ALA A 34 2.97 20.40 4.79
N LEU A 35 3.49 20.01 5.96
CA LEU A 35 3.62 20.87 7.14
C LEU A 35 4.96 21.64 7.22
N LYS A 36 6.01 21.13 6.58
CA LYS A 36 7.36 21.72 6.60
C LYS A 36 7.80 22.09 5.17
N LYS A 37 9.00 22.67 5.05
CA LYS A 37 9.57 23.06 3.77
C LYS A 37 9.83 21.83 2.90
N LYS A 38 9.20 21.79 1.73
CA LYS A 38 9.42 20.76 0.71
C LYS A 38 10.87 20.82 0.23
N THR A 39 11.61 19.72 0.41
CA THR A 39 12.96 19.56 -0.15
C THR A 39 12.90 18.60 -1.34
N ALA A 40 13.80 18.79 -2.32
CA ALA A 40 13.91 17.89 -3.45
C ALA A 40 14.23 16.45 -3.01
N GLN A 41 15.03 16.29 -1.95
CA GLN A 41 15.36 15.00 -1.37
C GLN A 41 14.12 14.28 -0.81
N ASN A 42 13.30 14.95 0.00
CA ASN A 42 12.11 14.32 0.58
C ASN A 42 11.07 13.97 -0.49
N LEU A 43 10.97 14.77 -1.56
CA LEU A 43 10.10 14.45 -2.69
C LEU A 43 10.60 13.19 -3.43
N ARG A 44 11.92 13.03 -3.58
CA ARG A 44 12.49 11.80 -4.15
C ARG A 44 12.20 10.60 -3.25
N ILE A 45 12.43 10.70 -1.94
CA ILE A 45 12.14 9.62 -0.98
C ILE A 45 10.67 9.22 -1.05
N HIS A 46 9.74 10.18 -1.03
CA HIS A 46 8.30 9.93 -1.16
C HIS A 46 7.95 9.20 -2.48
N LYS A 47 8.61 9.54 -3.59
CA LYS A 47 8.42 8.83 -4.87
C LYS A 47 8.99 7.41 -4.84
N TRP A 48 10.19 7.22 -4.29
CA TRP A 48 10.80 5.89 -4.17
C TRP A 48 9.97 4.96 -3.29
N LEU A 49 9.49 5.44 -2.14
CA LEU A 49 8.57 4.69 -1.28
C LEU A 49 7.30 4.29 -2.04
N TYR A 50 6.73 5.21 -2.83
CA TYR A 50 5.58 4.90 -3.66
C TYR A 50 5.85 3.81 -4.70
N TYR A 51 7.00 3.84 -5.37
CA TYR A 51 7.38 2.77 -6.30
C TYR A 51 7.61 1.43 -5.59
N SER A 52 8.19 1.44 -4.38
CA SER A 52 8.35 0.22 -3.57
C SER A 52 7.00 -0.40 -3.21
N ILE A 53 5.99 0.42 -2.86
CA ILE A 53 4.61 -0.06 -2.61
C ILE A 53 4.05 -0.73 -3.87
N GLY A 54 4.17 -0.08 -5.03
CA GLY A 54 3.71 -0.64 -6.30
C GLY A 54 4.37 -1.97 -6.62
N LEU A 55 5.70 -2.05 -6.45
CA LEU A 55 6.46 -3.29 -6.64
C LEU A 55 5.98 -4.41 -5.69
N SER A 56 5.84 -4.10 -4.41
CA SER A 56 5.32 -5.07 -3.42
C SER A 56 3.95 -5.59 -3.80
N LEU A 57 3.05 -4.74 -4.30
CA LEU A 57 1.72 -5.18 -4.72
C LEU A 57 1.74 -6.03 -6.00
N VAL A 58 2.61 -5.73 -6.97
CA VAL A 58 2.79 -6.60 -8.15
C VAL A 58 3.33 -7.97 -7.74
N CYS A 59 4.32 -8.02 -6.84
CA CYS A 59 4.83 -9.27 -6.31
C CYS A 59 3.77 -10.02 -5.49
N PHE A 60 2.94 -9.32 -4.72
CA PHE A 60 1.78 -9.90 -4.04
C PHE A 60 0.84 -10.56 -5.03
N LEU A 61 0.37 -9.86 -6.07
CA LEU A 61 -0.55 -10.41 -7.06
C LEU A 61 0.05 -11.62 -7.78
N THR A 62 1.34 -11.57 -8.09
CA THR A 62 2.06 -12.69 -8.75
C THR A 62 2.13 -13.90 -7.83
N MET A 63 2.56 -13.72 -6.58
CA MET A 63 2.67 -14.80 -5.59
C MET A 63 1.29 -15.37 -5.27
N ASN A 64 0.30 -14.50 -5.10
CA ASN A 64 -1.06 -14.89 -4.79
C ASN A 64 -1.71 -15.61 -5.97
N GLN A 65 -1.40 -15.30 -7.23
CA GLN A 65 -1.86 -16.07 -8.40
C GLN A 65 -1.26 -17.48 -8.49
N ILE A 66 -0.04 -17.69 -7.95
CA ILE A 66 0.66 -18.98 -7.98
C ILE A 66 0.13 -19.91 -6.87
N HIS A 67 -0.07 -19.37 -5.68
CA HIS A 67 -0.44 -20.16 -4.50
C HIS A 67 -1.95 -20.17 -4.21
N ASN A 68 -2.67 -19.15 -4.67
CA ASN A 68 -4.11 -18.95 -4.52
C ASN A 68 -4.69 -18.41 -5.86
N GLU A 69 -5.95 -18.01 -5.88
CA GLU A 69 -6.52 -17.23 -6.98
C GLU A 69 -6.67 -15.77 -6.55
N ASN A 70 -6.30 -14.83 -7.42
CA ASN A 70 -6.59 -13.42 -7.15
C ASN A 70 -8.10 -13.16 -7.28
N THR A 71 -8.66 -12.53 -6.26
CA THR A 71 -10.03 -12.06 -6.24
C THR A 71 -10.15 -10.71 -6.94
N LEU A 72 -11.37 -10.34 -7.32
CA LEU A 72 -11.66 -8.99 -7.82
C LEU A 72 -11.21 -7.89 -6.82
N ILE A 73 -11.33 -8.16 -5.52
CA ILE A 73 -10.99 -7.22 -4.46
C ILE A 73 -9.47 -6.91 -4.47
N ASP A 74 -8.63 -7.91 -4.72
CA ASP A 74 -7.17 -7.72 -4.80
C ASP A 74 -6.80 -6.71 -5.90
N TYR A 75 -7.41 -6.86 -7.07
CA TYR A 75 -7.23 -5.94 -8.20
C TYR A 75 -7.81 -4.55 -7.92
N MET A 76 -8.95 -4.45 -7.23
CA MET A 76 -9.52 -3.16 -6.84
C MET A 76 -8.63 -2.41 -5.85
N ILE A 77 -8.07 -3.10 -4.85
CA ILE A 77 -7.13 -2.51 -3.89
C ILE A 77 -5.85 -2.07 -4.60
N PHE A 78 -5.32 -2.91 -5.50
CA PHE A 78 -4.18 -2.55 -6.34
C PHE A 78 -4.46 -1.27 -7.14
N LEU A 79 -5.58 -1.23 -7.86
CA LEU A 79 -5.97 -0.08 -8.69
C LEU A 79 -6.18 1.18 -7.85
N TYR A 80 -6.80 1.05 -6.67
CA TYR A 80 -6.99 2.13 -5.72
C TYR A 80 -5.64 2.77 -5.33
N ILE A 81 -4.67 1.95 -4.91
CA ILE A 81 -3.36 2.41 -4.46
C ILE A 81 -2.54 2.99 -5.63
N VAL A 82 -2.58 2.35 -6.79
CA VAL A 82 -1.76 2.75 -7.95
C VAL A 82 -2.35 3.93 -8.71
N SER A 83 -3.67 4.14 -8.66
CA SER A 83 -4.33 5.20 -9.45
C SER A 83 -4.95 6.28 -8.60
N LEU A 84 -5.84 5.93 -7.67
CA LEU A 84 -6.61 6.93 -6.93
C LEU A 84 -5.74 7.71 -5.93
N VAL A 85 -4.85 7.01 -5.21
CA VAL A 85 -3.93 7.64 -4.26
C VAL A 85 -3.03 8.70 -4.93
N PRO A 86 -2.30 8.45 -6.03
CA PRO A 86 -1.52 9.50 -6.66
C PRO A 86 -2.39 10.57 -7.34
N TYR A 87 -3.56 10.21 -7.89
CA TYR A 87 -4.46 11.17 -8.51
C TYR A 87 -4.99 12.21 -7.50
N SER A 88 -5.33 11.78 -6.29
CA SER A 88 -5.83 12.65 -5.22
C SER A 88 -4.86 13.77 -4.79
N LYS A 89 -3.56 13.67 -5.13
CA LYS A 89 -2.58 14.74 -4.90
C LYS A 89 -2.95 16.07 -5.56
N ARG A 90 -3.82 16.03 -6.59
CA ARG A 90 -4.28 17.22 -7.33
C ARG A 90 -5.38 18.01 -6.61
N TRP A 91 -6.03 17.44 -5.60
CA TRP A 91 -7.19 18.06 -4.95
C TRP A 91 -6.77 18.95 -3.78
N SER A 92 -6.47 18.36 -2.62
CA SER A 92 -5.93 19.05 -1.47
C SER A 92 -5.06 18.09 -0.65
N TYR A 93 -4.14 18.62 0.14
CA TYR A 93 -3.25 17.79 0.97
C TYR A 93 -4.03 16.98 2.02
N LEU A 94 -5.14 17.52 2.55
CA LEU A 94 -6.02 16.82 3.50
C LEU A 94 -6.76 15.66 2.83
N ILE A 95 -7.34 15.90 1.65
CA ILE A 95 -8.08 14.83 0.96
C ILE A 95 -7.13 13.72 0.51
N HIS A 96 -5.93 14.09 0.02
CA HIS A 96 -4.90 13.10 -0.31
C HIS A 96 -4.50 12.27 0.91
N ALA A 97 -4.30 12.89 2.08
CA ALA A 97 -3.96 12.18 3.30
C ALA A 97 -5.09 11.23 3.74
N LEU A 98 -6.36 11.65 3.68
CA LEU A 98 -7.50 10.79 3.98
C LEU A 98 -7.58 9.58 3.04
N ILE A 99 -7.45 9.80 1.73
CA ILE A 99 -7.42 8.73 0.72
C ILE A 99 -6.23 7.79 0.95
N ALA A 100 -5.06 8.34 1.32
CA ALA A 100 -3.91 7.53 1.63
C ALA A 100 -4.16 6.64 2.86
N ILE A 101 -4.74 7.16 3.94
CA ILE A 101 -5.08 6.39 5.15
C ILE A 101 -6.07 5.27 4.82
N VAL A 102 -7.10 5.54 4.01
CA VAL A 102 -8.02 4.48 3.55
C VAL A 102 -7.24 3.38 2.81
N GLY A 103 -6.37 3.76 1.86
CA GLY A 103 -5.50 2.79 1.17
C GLY A 103 -4.62 1.97 2.12
N PHE A 104 -4.10 2.57 3.18
CA PHE A 104 -3.33 1.86 4.21
C PHE A 104 -4.20 0.84 4.97
N THR A 105 -5.43 1.19 5.33
CA THR A 105 -6.37 0.27 6.01
C THR A 105 -6.84 -0.88 5.12
N LEU A 106 -6.76 -0.74 3.80
CA LEU A 106 -7.12 -1.79 2.85
C LEU A 106 -6.00 -2.84 2.69
N LEU A 107 -4.73 -2.50 2.93
CA LEU A 107 -3.61 -3.43 2.74
C LEU A 107 -3.72 -4.74 3.55
N PRO A 108 -4.10 -4.73 4.85
CA PRO A 108 -4.30 -5.96 5.60
C PRO A 108 -5.41 -6.87 5.02
N LEU A 109 -6.40 -6.31 4.33
CA LEU A 109 -7.49 -7.09 3.73
C LEU A 109 -6.99 -8.02 2.63
N LEU A 110 -5.87 -7.67 1.96
CA LEU A 110 -5.22 -8.53 0.96
C LEU A 110 -4.80 -9.89 1.53
N ILE A 111 -4.58 -10.00 2.84
CA ILE A 111 -4.29 -11.27 3.50
C ILE A 111 -5.56 -11.89 4.08
N VAL A 112 -6.38 -11.09 4.77
CA VAL A 112 -7.57 -11.59 5.49
C VAL A 112 -8.57 -12.25 4.55
N ILE A 113 -8.71 -11.75 3.32
CA ILE A 113 -9.65 -12.30 2.33
C ILE A 113 -9.18 -13.65 1.76
N GLN A 114 -7.88 -13.97 1.87
CA GLN A 114 -7.26 -15.16 1.29
C GLN A 114 -7.27 -16.38 2.23
N ILE A 115 -7.98 -16.31 3.37
CA ILE A 115 -7.83 -17.20 4.54
C ILE A 115 -9.04 -18.12 4.78
#